data_AF-A0AA43Z8Q1-F1
#
_entry.id   AF-A0AA43Z8Q1-F1
#
_cell.length_a   1.000
_cell.length_b   1.000
_cell.length_c   1.000
_cell.angle_alpha   90.00
_cell.angle_beta   90.00
_cell.angle_gamma   90.00
#
_symmetry.space_group_name_H-M   'P 1'
#
loop_
_entity.id
_entity.type
_entity.pdbx_description
1 polymer ?
#
loop_
_entity_poly.entity_id
_entity_poly.type
_entity_poly.pdbx_seq_one_letter_code
_entity_poly.pdbx_strand_id
1 'polypeptide(L)'
;MSSPTRQLQVLDGEDDGTLLKVAFASSDRELVDQHFGSSRSFVLYGVNPERSQLLSVVEFGELEQDGNEDKLVSKIELLDGCVAVYCRACGASAVRQLMAIGVQPVKVSESARIAELIETLQAELREGPSAWLAKAIQRTRGPDMKRFDAMAAEGWDE
;
A
#
# COMPACT_ATOMS: atom_id res chain seq x y z
N MET A 1 12.77 6.30 -17.85
CA MET A 1 11.75 6.07 -16.80
C MET A 1 11.43 4.59 -16.79
N SER A 2 11.69 3.87 -15.69
CA SER A 2 11.38 2.44 -15.61
C SER A 2 9.91 2.26 -15.29
N SER A 3 9.09 2.27 -16.34
CA SER A 3 7.65 2.05 -16.23
C SER A 3 7.32 0.59 -15.91
N PRO A 4 6.17 0.32 -15.24
CA PRO A 4 5.70 -1.05 -15.05
C PRO A 4 5.55 -1.76 -16.40
N THR A 5 6.01 -3.01 -16.48
CA THR A 5 5.90 -3.80 -17.72
C THR A 5 4.58 -4.51 -17.83
N ARG A 6 3.93 -4.80 -16.69
CA ARG A 6 2.60 -5.39 -16.66
C ARG A 6 1.85 -4.93 -15.42
N GLN A 7 0.58 -4.61 -15.61
CA GLN A 7 -0.32 -4.23 -14.53
C GLN A 7 -1.65 -4.94 -14.72
N LEU A 8 -2.05 -5.70 -13.70
CA LEU A 8 -3.38 -6.29 -13.58
C LEU A 8 -4.16 -5.47 -12.57
N GLN A 9 -5.40 -5.11 -12.88
CA GLN A 9 -6.31 -4.41 -11.98
C GLN A 9 -7.62 -5.19 -11.87
N VAL A 10 -8.17 -5.23 -10.65
CA VAL A 10 -9.50 -5.77 -10.40
C VAL A 10 -10.51 -4.64 -10.61
N LEU A 11 -11.42 -4.81 -11.58
CA LEU A 11 -12.37 -3.76 -12.00
C LEU A 11 -13.66 -3.75 -11.17
N ASP A 12 -14.04 -4.89 -10.60
CA ASP A 12 -15.29 -5.06 -9.83
C ASP A 12 -15.10 -4.92 -8.31
N GLY A 13 -14.00 -4.32 -7.87
CA GLY A 13 -13.78 -4.04 -6.45
C GLY A 13 -14.57 -2.81 -6.03
N GLU A 14 -15.63 -2.98 -5.24
CA GLU A 14 -16.31 -1.88 -4.54
C GLU A 14 -15.31 -1.22 -3.55
N ASP A 15 -14.48 -0.32 -4.07
CA ASP A 15 -13.64 0.59 -3.29
C ASP A 15 -14.51 1.80 -2.93
N ASP A 16 -15.35 1.65 -1.91
CA ASP A 16 -16.22 2.73 -1.39
C ASP A 16 -15.41 3.88 -0.72
N GLY A 17 -14.11 3.99 -1.00
CA GLY A 17 -13.18 4.91 -0.35
C GLY A 17 -12.84 4.57 1.11
N THR A 18 -13.31 3.42 1.61
CA THR A 18 -13.13 3.00 3.00
C THR A 18 -11.95 2.06 3.24
N LEU A 19 -11.36 1.52 2.16
CA LEU A 19 -10.27 0.55 2.24
C LEU A 19 -8.90 1.24 2.30
N LEU A 20 -8.06 0.80 3.22
CA LEU A 20 -6.67 1.20 3.28
C LEU A 20 -5.87 0.41 2.24
N LYS A 21 -5.14 1.12 1.38
CA LYS A 21 -4.29 0.50 0.36
C LYS A 21 -2.96 0.08 0.97
N VAL A 22 -2.60 -1.19 0.86
CA VAL A 22 -1.31 -1.75 1.30
C VAL A 22 -0.66 -2.52 0.18
N ALA A 23 0.66 -2.48 0.11
CA ALA A 23 1.44 -3.17 -0.91
C ALA A 23 2.35 -4.26 -0.31
N PHE A 24 2.55 -5.33 -1.06
CA PHE A 24 3.40 -6.46 -0.67
C PHE A 24 4.44 -6.72 -1.77
N ALA A 25 5.71 -6.70 -1.42
CA ALA A 25 6.81 -7.07 -2.31
C ALA A 25 6.87 -8.61 -2.43
N SER A 26 6.24 -9.17 -3.45
CA SER A 26 5.96 -10.61 -3.56
C SER A 26 6.10 -11.11 -4.98
N SER A 27 6.85 -12.21 -5.17
CA SER A 27 7.08 -12.82 -6.50
C SER A 27 6.01 -13.84 -6.88
N ASP A 28 5.39 -14.49 -5.89
CA ASP A 28 4.40 -15.56 -6.04
C ASP A 28 2.97 -15.11 -5.67
N ARG A 29 2.82 -13.91 -5.11
CA ARG A 29 1.56 -13.31 -4.62
C ARG A 29 1.00 -13.97 -3.36
N GLU A 30 1.78 -14.82 -2.70
CA GLU A 30 1.41 -15.49 -1.46
C GLU A 30 2.34 -15.08 -0.30
N LEU A 31 3.64 -14.99 -0.56
CA LEU A 31 4.67 -14.67 0.41
C LEU A 31 5.26 -13.29 0.15
N VAL A 32 5.64 -12.58 1.21
CA VAL A 32 6.41 -11.34 1.08
C VAL A 32 7.90 -11.69 1.02
N ASP A 33 8.38 -12.06 -0.16
CA ASP A 33 9.70 -12.66 -0.36
C ASP A 33 10.74 -11.72 -0.99
N GLN A 34 10.38 -10.48 -1.32
CA GLN A 34 11.26 -9.55 -2.02
C GLN A 34 11.71 -8.35 -1.19
N HIS A 35 12.91 -7.86 -1.52
CA HIS A 35 13.41 -6.57 -1.05
C HIS A 35 12.71 -5.44 -1.82
N PHE A 36 12.45 -4.31 -1.17
CA PHE A 36 11.72 -3.20 -1.81
C PHE A 36 12.42 -2.67 -3.07
N GLY A 37 13.71 -2.31 -2.96
CA GLY A 37 14.44 -1.68 -4.06
C GLY A 37 14.59 -2.57 -5.29
N SER A 38 14.75 -3.89 -5.11
CA SER A 38 14.93 -4.87 -6.18
C SER A 38 13.68 -5.68 -6.52
N SER A 39 12.52 -5.35 -5.91
CA SER A 39 11.26 -6.06 -6.18
C SER A 39 10.93 -6.07 -7.67
N ARG A 40 10.57 -7.23 -8.19
CA ARG A 40 10.07 -7.45 -9.54
C ARG A 40 8.55 -7.25 -9.60
N SER A 41 7.89 -7.20 -8.45
CA SER A 41 6.45 -7.08 -8.39
C SER A 41 5.96 -6.54 -7.05
N PHE A 42 4.83 -5.85 -7.10
CA PHE A 42 4.02 -5.50 -5.93
C PHE A 42 2.60 -6.03 -6.11
N VAL A 43 2.06 -6.56 -5.02
CA VAL A 43 0.66 -6.97 -4.89
C VAL A 43 -0.03 -5.97 -3.99
N LEU A 44 -1.04 -5.28 -4.50
CA LEU A 44 -1.77 -4.22 -3.80
C LEU A 44 -3.11 -4.76 -3.33
N TYR A 45 -3.39 -4.62 -2.04
CA TYR A 45 -4.68 -4.94 -1.44
C TYR A 45 -5.33 -3.70 -0.84
N GLY A 46 -6.66 -3.66 -0.89
CA GLY A 46 -7.49 -2.79 -0.08
C GLY A 46 -7.94 -3.55 1.15
N VAL A 47 -7.76 -2.97 2.34
CA VAL A 47 -8.04 -3.63 3.62
C VAL A 47 -8.84 -2.69 4.52
N ASN A 48 -9.93 -3.19 5.09
CA ASN A 48 -10.62 -2.59 6.24
C ASN A 48 -10.79 -3.66 7.34
N PRO A 49 -11.38 -3.32 8.51
CA PRO A 49 -11.50 -4.28 9.61
C PRO A 49 -12.30 -5.55 9.27
N GLU A 50 -13.17 -5.54 8.25
CA GLU A 50 -14.10 -6.62 7.93
C GLU A 50 -13.67 -7.45 6.71
N ARG A 51 -13.10 -6.82 5.68
CA ARG A 51 -12.76 -7.43 4.39
C ARG A 51 -11.39 -6.99 3.88
N SER A 52 -10.84 -7.81 2.98
CA SER A 52 -9.71 -7.44 2.14
C SER A 52 -10.00 -7.80 0.70
N GLN A 53 -9.46 -7.03 -0.23
CA GLN A 53 -9.62 -7.27 -1.67
C GLN A 53 -8.32 -7.01 -2.40
N LEU A 54 -7.99 -7.88 -3.35
CA LEU A 54 -6.90 -7.63 -4.28
C LEU A 54 -7.30 -6.47 -5.19
N LEU A 55 -6.49 -5.42 -5.24
CA LEU A 55 -6.71 -4.25 -6.11
C LEU A 55 -5.91 -4.35 -7.40
N SER A 56 -4.63 -4.67 -7.28
CA SER A 56 -3.73 -4.69 -8.43
C SER A 56 -2.52 -5.58 -8.18
N VAL A 57 -1.98 -6.12 -9.26
CA VAL A 57 -0.64 -6.70 -9.29
C VAL A 57 0.16 -5.95 -10.33
N VAL A 58 1.30 -5.42 -9.94
CA VAL A 58 2.20 -4.66 -10.81
C VAL A 58 3.53 -5.39 -10.89
N GLU A 59 4.00 -5.62 -12.11
CA GLU A 59 5.25 -6.30 -12.42
C GLU A 59 6.18 -5.32 -13.15
N PHE A 60 7.47 -5.33 -12.77
CA PHE A 60 8.54 -4.56 -13.37
C PHE A 60 9.45 -5.51 -14.15
N GLY A 61 9.88 -5.10 -15.33
CA GLY A 61 10.73 -5.91 -16.19
C GLY A 61 12.12 -6.17 -15.60
N GLU A 62 12.78 -7.22 -16.11
CA GLU A 62 14.21 -7.44 -15.89
C GLU A 62 14.99 -6.35 -16.61
N LEU A 63 15.29 -5.27 -15.90
CA LEU A 63 16.33 -4.34 -16.33
C LEU A 63 17.42 -4.40 -15.27
N GLU A 64 18.66 -4.53 -15.75
CA GLU A 64 19.91 -4.82 -15.02
C GLU A 64 19.99 -4.19 -13.62
N GLN A 65 20.56 -4.92 -12.67
CA GLN A 65 20.74 -4.53 -11.26
C GLN A 65 21.73 -3.37 -11.06
N ASP A 66 21.61 -2.29 -11.82
CA ASP A 66 22.62 -1.23 -11.83
C ASP A 66 22.34 -0.08 -10.85
N GLY A 67 21.56 -0.35 -9.79
CA GLY A 67 21.35 0.64 -8.72
C GLY A 67 20.68 1.96 -9.13
N ASN A 68 20.04 2.01 -10.31
CA ASN A 68 19.51 3.26 -10.85
C ASN A 68 18.38 3.85 -9.96
N GLU A 69 18.60 5.08 -9.47
CA GLU A 69 17.64 5.86 -8.67
C GLU A 69 16.29 6.03 -9.40
N ASP A 70 16.28 6.07 -10.73
CA ASP A 70 15.04 6.20 -11.53
C ASP A 70 14.06 5.04 -11.29
N LYS A 71 14.57 3.83 -11.00
CA LYS A 71 13.74 2.65 -10.71
C LYS A 71 13.08 2.77 -9.35
N LEU A 72 13.81 3.35 -8.40
CA LEU A 72 13.32 3.56 -7.06
C LEU A 72 12.16 4.56 -7.07
N VAL A 73 12.31 5.68 -7.80
CA VAL A 73 11.27 6.70 -7.95
C VAL A 73 9.99 6.10 -8.52
N SER A 74 10.08 5.36 -9.62
CA SER A 74 8.91 4.76 -10.29
C SER A 74 8.14 3.80 -9.37
N LYS A 75 8.84 3.06 -8.51
CA LYS A 75 8.22 2.18 -7.50
C LYS A 75 7.56 2.95 -6.36
N ILE A 76 8.12 4.08 -5.97
CA ILE A 76 7.58 4.92 -4.90
C ILE A 76 6.32 5.63 -5.37
N GLU A 77 6.34 6.16 -6.60
CA GLU A 77 5.16 6.75 -7.24
C GLU A 77 4.00 5.76 -7.35
N LEU A 78 4.29 4.48 -7.67
CA LEU A 78 3.26 3.43 -7.70
C LEU A 78 2.57 3.25 -6.34
N LEU A 79 3.28 3.49 -5.24
CA LEU A 79 2.79 3.31 -3.88
C LEU A 79 2.18 4.57 -3.30
N ASP A 80 2.05 5.64 -4.09
CA ASP A 80 1.32 6.82 -3.64
C ASP A 80 -0.12 6.45 -3.29
N GLY A 81 -0.61 6.99 -2.17
CA GLY A 81 -1.89 6.61 -1.58
C GLY A 81 -1.90 5.28 -0.80
N CYS A 82 -0.83 4.48 -0.81
CA CYS A 82 -0.70 3.36 0.13
C CYS A 82 -0.37 3.85 1.54
N VAL A 83 -0.87 3.14 2.56
CA VAL A 83 -0.51 3.40 3.96
C VAL A 83 0.77 2.67 4.35
N ALA A 84 1.05 1.52 3.74
CA ALA A 84 2.23 0.71 4.04
C ALA A 84 2.69 -0.14 2.86
N VAL A 85 3.97 -0.52 2.90
CA VAL A 85 4.56 -1.53 2.02
C VAL A 85 5.33 -2.57 2.85
N TYR A 86 4.98 -3.84 2.68
CA TYR A 86 5.64 -4.97 3.33
C TYR A 86 6.74 -5.54 2.43
N CYS A 87 7.93 -5.75 2.99
CA CYS A 87 9.08 -6.27 2.25
C CYS A 87 10.10 -6.99 3.16
N ARG A 88 11.00 -7.79 2.57
CA ARG A 88 12.13 -8.45 3.28
C ARG A 88 13.13 -7.45 3.84
N ALA A 89 13.39 -6.40 3.07
CA ALA A 89 14.30 -5.34 3.45
C ALA A 89 14.00 -4.09 2.63
N CYS A 90 14.27 -2.93 3.24
CA CYS A 90 14.17 -1.63 2.61
C CYS A 90 15.43 -0.82 2.95
N GLY A 91 16.11 -0.31 1.93
CA GLY A 91 17.33 0.49 2.11
C GLY A 91 17.03 1.89 2.67
N ALA A 92 17.99 2.53 3.32
CA ALA A 92 17.77 3.81 4.00
C ALA A 92 17.28 4.95 3.08
N SER A 93 17.75 4.99 1.82
CA SER A 93 17.26 5.97 0.84
C SER A 93 15.77 5.74 0.53
N ALA A 94 15.39 4.49 0.25
CA ALA A 94 14.01 4.10 0.00
C ALA A 94 13.09 4.39 1.19
N VAL A 95 13.54 4.09 2.42
CA VAL A 95 12.79 4.40 3.66
C VAL A 95 12.50 5.90 3.74
N ARG A 96 13.49 6.77 3.53
CA ARG A 96 13.27 8.23 3.59
C ARG A 96 12.26 8.70 2.55
N GLN A 97 12.36 8.21 1.33
CA GLN A 97 11.48 8.63 0.24
C GLN A 97 10.04 8.10 0.42
N LEU A 98 9.87 6.85 0.87
CA LEU A 98 8.55 6.29 1.24
C LEU A 98 7.90 7.08 2.38
N MET A 99 8.67 7.39 3.43
CA MET A 99 8.17 8.19 4.56
C MET A 99 7.79 9.62 4.14
N ALA A 100 8.44 10.19 3.11
CA ALA A 100 8.12 11.53 2.60
C ALA A 100 6.75 11.58 1.91
N ILE A 101 6.34 10.51 1.22
CA ILE A 101 4.97 10.33 0.72
C ILE A 101 4.03 9.68 1.75
N GLY A 102 4.58 9.37 2.93
CA GLY A 102 3.91 8.80 4.09
C GLY A 102 3.53 7.32 3.98
N VAL A 103 4.17 6.57 3.09
CA VAL A 103 4.05 5.11 3.04
C VAL A 103 4.97 4.52 4.10
N GLN A 104 4.44 3.71 5.02
CA GLN A 104 5.23 3.04 6.05
C GLN A 104 5.91 1.78 5.48
N PRO A 105 7.26 1.70 5.43
CA PRO A 105 7.94 0.44 5.11
C PRO A 105 7.91 -0.51 6.31
N VAL A 106 7.36 -1.71 6.13
CA VAL A 106 7.28 -2.75 7.16
C VAL A 106 8.18 -3.92 6.75
N LYS A 107 9.17 -4.23 7.60
CA LYS A 107 10.06 -5.37 7.41
C LYS A 107 9.42 -6.63 7.98
N VAL A 108 9.43 -7.73 7.22
CA VAL A 108 8.82 -9.01 7.62
C VAL A 108 9.82 -10.18 7.60
N SER A 109 9.50 -11.25 8.34
CA SER A 109 10.30 -12.48 8.47
C SER A 109 10.13 -13.42 7.27
N GLU A 110 11.13 -14.31 7.05
CA GLU A 110 11.27 -15.17 5.85
C GLU A 110 10.07 -16.06 5.47
N SER A 111 9.11 -16.26 6.36
CA SER A 111 7.92 -17.07 6.12
C SER A 111 6.62 -16.28 6.13
N ALA A 112 6.68 -14.94 6.09
CA ALA A 112 5.49 -14.09 6.21
C ALA A 112 4.58 -14.23 4.99
N ARG A 113 3.37 -14.75 5.23
CA ARG A 113 2.29 -14.86 4.23
C ARG A 113 1.48 -13.58 4.16
N ILE A 114 1.10 -13.16 2.96
CA ILE A 114 0.29 -11.97 2.73
C ILE A 114 -1.05 -12.07 3.48
N ALA A 115 -1.70 -13.24 3.44
CA ALA A 115 -2.97 -13.46 4.13
C ALA A 115 -2.85 -13.21 5.66
N GLU A 116 -1.82 -13.75 6.30
CA GLU A 116 -1.58 -13.59 7.74
C GLU A 116 -1.26 -12.13 8.12
N LEU A 117 -0.51 -11.43 7.26
CA LEU A 117 -0.21 -10.00 7.45
C LEU A 117 -1.46 -9.14 7.33
N ILE A 118 -2.35 -9.47 6.39
CA ILE A 118 -3.66 -8.81 6.25
C ILE A 118 -4.50 -9.07 7.50
N GLU A 119 -4.62 -10.31 7.95
CA GLU A 119 -5.38 -10.65 9.17
C GLU A 119 -4.85 -9.90 10.40
N THR A 120 -3.53 -9.81 10.54
CA THR A 120 -2.89 -9.05 11.62
C THR A 120 -3.23 -7.57 11.53
N LEU A 121 -3.17 -6.98 10.34
CA LEU A 121 -3.55 -5.59 10.12
C LEU A 121 -5.04 -5.34 10.43
N GLN A 122 -5.92 -6.26 10.03
CA GLN A 122 -7.35 -6.17 10.35
C GLN A 122 -7.60 -6.27 11.86
N ALA A 123 -6.89 -7.15 12.56
CA ALA A 123 -6.97 -7.24 14.02
C ALA A 123 -6.56 -5.92 14.68
N GLU A 124 -5.44 -5.33 14.25
CA GLU A 124 -4.96 -4.03 14.74
C GLU A 124 -6.00 -2.91 14.50
N LEU A 125 -6.65 -2.91 13.33
CA LEU A 125 -7.72 -1.96 13.02
C LEU A 125 -8.94 -2.11 13.94
N ARG A 126 -9.27 -3.33 14.38
CA ARG A 126 -10.41 -3.62 15.27
C ARG A 126 -10.10 -3.31 16.74
N GLU A 127 -8.91 -3.66 17.20
CA GLU A 127 -8.51 -3.47 18.60
C GLU A 127 -8.16 -2.01 18.92
N GLY A 128 -7.81 -1.24 17.89
CA GLY A 128 -7.43 0.16 17.99
C GLY A 128 -6.11 0.37 17.26
N PRO A 129 -6.07 1.20 16.21
CA PRO A 129 -4.88 1.33 15.37
C PRO A 129 -3.72 1.89 16.19
N SER A 130 -2.53 1.32 16.01
CA SER A 130 -1.33 1.89 16.62
C SER A 130 -1.06 3.31 16.12
N ALA A 131 -0.17 4.04 16.79
CA ALA A 131 0.08 5.45 16.50
C ALA A 131 0.43 5.73 15.02
N TRP A 132 1.17 4.83 14.37
CA TRP A 132 1.53 5.00 12.96
C TRP A 132 0.33 4.74 12.03
N LEU A 133 -0.46 3.70 12.32
CA LEU A 133 -1.61 3.32 11.52
C LEU A 133 -2.74 4.36 11.66
N ALA A 134 -2.97 4.86 12.86
CA ALA A 134 -3.89 5.97 13.13
C ALA A 134 -3.52 7.22 12.32
N LYS A 135 -2.23 7.57 12.28
CA LYS A 135 -1.71 8.69 11.48
C LYS A 135 -1.87 8.43 9.98
N ALA A 136 -1.66 7.20 9.53
CA ALA A 136 -1.84 6.83 8.13
C ALA A 136 -3.31 6.97 7.71
N ILE A 137 -4.25 6.42 8.49
CA ILE A 137 -5.70 6.53 8.25
C ILE A 137 -6.15 7.98 8.16
N GLN A 138 -5.68 8.85 9.06
CA GLN A 138 -6.02 10.28 9.04
C GLN A 138 -5.53 10.98 7.78
N ARG A 139 -4.39 10.54 7.20
CA ARG A 139 -3.86 11.10 5.96
C ARG A 139 -4.67 10.64 4.74
N THR A 140 -5.06 9.36 4.69
CA THR A 140 -5.86 8.83 3.58
C THR A 140 -7.28 9.39 3.58
N ARG A 141 -7.83 9.72 4.75
CA ARG A 141 -9.11 10.46 4.90
C ARG A 141 -8.95 11.98 4.66
N GLY A 142 -8.20 12.37 3.63
CA GLY A 142 -7.97 13.77 3.25
C GLY A 142 -9.27 14.59 3.10
N PRO A 143 -9.16 15.93 2.98
CA PRO A 143 -10.26 16.89 3.19
C PRO A 143 -11.53 16.66 2.35
N ASP A 144 -11.46 15.88 1.28
CA ASP A 144 -12.61 15.57 0.44
C ASP A 144 -13.66 14.71 1.15
N MET A 145 -13.29 13.73 1.97
CA MET A 145 -14.29 12.97 2.75
C MET A 145 -14.95 13.85 3.83
N LYS A 146 -14.18 14.75 4.45
CA LYS A 146 -14.71 15.74 5.42
C LYS A 146 -15.66 16.76 4.78
N ARG A 147 -15.48 17.08 3.49
CA ARG A 147 -16.40 17.94 2.74
C ARG A 147 -17.73 17.25 2.45
N PHE A 148 -17.71 15.95 2.13
CA PHE A 148 -18.94 15.18 1.92
C PHE A 148 -19.68 14.89 3.24
N ASP A 149 -18.99 14.57 4.33
CA ASP A 149 -19.61 14.44 5.65
C ASP A 149 -20.18 15.77 6.17
N ALA A 150 -19.52 16.90 5.88
CA ALA A 150 -20.04 18.23 6.21
C ALA A 150 -21.26 18.61 5.36
N MET A 151 -21.28 18.28 4.06
CA MET A 151 -22.45 18.51 3.20
C MET A 151 -23.63 17.56 3.49
N ALA A 152 -23.39 16.37 4.04
CA ALA A 152 -24.46 15.49 4.50
C ALA A 152 -25.09 15.96 5.83
N ALA A 153 -24.33 16.70 6.64
CA ALA A 153 -24.81 17.31 7.88
C ALA A 153 -25.56 18.63 7.64
N GLU A 154 -25.24 19.35 6.56
CA GLU A 154 -26.02 20.46 6.04
C GLU A 154 -27.16 19.90 5.19
N GLY A 155 -28.18 19.36 5.89
CA GLY A 155 -29.48 19.13 5.28
C GLY A 155 -29.91 20.38 4.51
N TRP A 156 -30.43 20.18 3.30
CA TRP A 156 -31.01 21.24 2.50
C TRP A 156 -32.12 21.92 3.32
N ASP A 157 -31.80 23.03 3.97
CA ASP A 157 -32.81 24.00 4.38
C ASP A 157 -33.31 24.68 3.09
N GLU A 158 -34.63 24.62 2.90
CA GLU A 158 -35.40 25.12 1.74
C GLU A 158 -35.02 26.51 1.23
#